data_AF-A0A9D2ABC6-F1
#
_entry.id   AF-A0A9D2ABC6-F1
#
_cell.length_a   1.000
_cell.length_b   1.000
_cell.length_c   1.000
_cell.angle_alpha   90.00
_cell.angle_beta   90.00
_cell.angle_gamma   90.00
#
_symmetry.space_group_name_H-M   'P 1'
#
loop_
_entity.id
_entity.type
_entity.pdbx_description
1 polymer ?
#
loop_
_entity_poly.entity_id
_entity_poly.type
_entity_poly.pdbx_seq_one_letter_code
_entity_poly.pdbx_strand_id
1 'polypeptide(L)' 'MNTAAIHYTLENIDNLRHLLCLVREFFTETGMLPAEIAYHGRRLRYDPVAANAVIKGALDEDAYIGRNSLE' A
#
# COMPACT_ATOMS: atom_id res chain seq x y z
N MET A 1 0.86 7.77 -21.25
CA MET A 1 1.35 7.07 -20.04
C MET A 1 0.20 6.23 -19.52
N ASN A 2 0.33 4.89 -19.51
CA ASN A 2 -0.70 4.00 -18.97
C ASN A 2 -0.54 3.94 -17.44
N THR A 3 -1.38 4.66 -16.72
CA THR A 3 -1.47 4.58 -15.26
C THR A 3 -2.27 3.31 -14.92
N ALA A 4 -1.57 2.24 -14.59
CA ALA A 4 -2.20 1.03 -14.05
C ALA A 4 -2.66 1.34 -12.61
N ALA A 5 -3.96 1.60 -12.46
CA ALA A 5 -4.59 1.72 -11.14
C ALA A 5 -5.05 0.34 -10.70
N ILE A 6 -4.52 -0.13 -9.58
CA ILE A 6 -4.91 -1.40 -8.99
C ILE A 6 -6.11 -1.13 -8.08
N HIS A 7 -7.31 -1.40 -8.57
CA HIS A 7 -8.54 -1.36 -7.78
C HIS A 7 -8.82 -2.73 -7.18
N TYR A 8 -8.19 -3.07 -6.06
CA TYR A 8 -8.61 -4.23 -5.27
C TYR A 8 -9.71 -3.80 -4.29
N THR A 9 -10.92 -4.35 -4.42
CA THR A 9 -11.96 -4.31 -3.38
C THR A 9 -11.58 -5.27 -2.26
N LEU A 10 -10.66 -4.83 -1.40
CA LEU A 10 -10.24 -5.56 -0.20
C LEU A 10 -11.11 -5.12 0.97
N GLU A 11 -12.41 -5.44 0.90
CA GLU A 11 -13.40 -5.05 1.91
C GLU A 11 -13.16 -5.70 3.30
N ASN A 12 -12.14 -6.55 3.45
CA ASN A 12 -11.85 -7.27 4.71
C ASN A 12 -10.36 -7.33 5.08
N ILE A 13 -9.48 -6.50 4.50
CA ILE A 13 -8.11 -6.38 5.05
C ILE A 13 -8.13 -5.32 6.15
N ASP A 14 -8.33 -5.79 7.38
CA ASP A 14 -8.29 -4.97 8.60
C ASP A 14 -6.85 -4.65 9.06
N ASN A 15 -5.85 -4.95 8.22
CA ASN A 15 -4.45 -4.80 8.55
C ASN A 15 -3.64 -4.30 7.35
N LEU A 16 -3.15 -3.06 7.43
CA LEU A 16 -2.38 -2.41 6.37
C LEU A 16 -1.13 -3.21 6.02
N ARG A 17 -0.51 -3.90 6.99
CA ARG A 17 0.65 -4.76 6.73
C ARG A 17 0.35 -5.82 5.68
N HIS A 18 -0.82 -6.47 5.76
CA HIS A 18 -1.21 -7.47 4.78
C HIS A 18 -1.42 -6.87 3.40
N LEU A 19 -2.09 -5.71 3.30
CA LEU A 19 -2.23 -5.00 2.04
C LEU A 19 -0.86 -4.68 1.41
N LEU A 20 0.08 -4.18 2.21
CA LEU A 20 1.43 -3.86 1.73
C LEU A 20 2.23 -5.10 1.32
N CYS A 21 2.05 -6.24 2.00
CA CYS A 21 2.61 -7.52 1.57
C CYS A 21 2.07 -7.94 0.20
N LEU A 22 0.76 -7.85 -0.02
CA LEU A 22 0.13 -8.18 -1.30
C LEU A 22 0.65 -7.29 -2.44
N VAL A 23 0.80 -5.99 -2.19
CA VAL A 23 1.39 -5.06 -3.19
C VAL A 23 2.82 -5.46 -3.54
N ARG A 24 3.60 -5.92 -2.56
CA ARG A 24 4.97 -6.40 -2.79
C ARG A 24 5.02 -7.71 -3.58
N GLU A 25 4.09 -8.64 -3.31
CA GLU A 25 3.95 -9.88 -4.07
C GLU A 25 3.56 -9.58 -5.51
N PHE A 26 2.54 -8.74 -5.72
CA PHE A 26 2.13 -8.26 -7.03
C PHE A 26 3.29 -7.63 -7.81
N PHE A 27 4.11 -6.79 -7.17
CA PHE A 27 5.30 -6.22 -7.80
C PHE A 27 6.34 -7.28 -8.17
N THR A 28 6.53 -8.28 -7.33
CA THR A 28 7.48 -9.38 -7.58
C THR A 28 7.05 -10.20 -8.80
N GLU A 29 5.74 -10.39 -8.98
CA GLU A 29 5.18 -11.15 -10.11
C GLU A 29 5.10 -10.34 -11.41
N THR A 30 4.81 -9.04 -11.31
CA THR A 30 4.48 -8.21 -12.50
C THR A 30 5.55 -7.19 -12.86
N GLY A 31 6.48 -6.88 -11.97
CA GLY A 31 7.43 -5.77 -12.10
C GLY A 31 6.80 -4.39 -12.01
N MET A 32 5.51 -4.28 -11.66
CA MET A 32 4.78 -3.00 -11.60
C MET A 32 4.49 -2.58 -10.16
N LEU A 33 4.94 -1.39 -9.78
CA LEU A 33 4.58 -0.76 -8.51
C LEU A 33 3.38 0.17 -8.70
N PRO A 34 2.34 0.07 -7.87
CA PRO A 34 1.28 1.06 -7.88
C PRO A 34 1.82 2.41 -7.39
N ALA A 35 1.29 3.50 -7.94
CA ALA A 35 1.56 4.85 -7.43
C ALA A 35 0.77 5.15 -6.15
N GLU A 36 -0.40 4.51 -6.00
CA GLU A 36 -1.33 4.71 -4.90
C GLU A 36 -2.04 3.42 -4.51
N ILE A 37 -2.49 3.36 -3.26
CA ILE A 37 -3.28 2.26 -2.71
C ILE A 37 -4.52 2.81 -1.99
N ALA A 38 -5.61 2.07 -2.02
CA ALA A 38 -6.82 2.37 -1.26
C ALA A 38 -6.87 1.49 0.00
N TYR A 39 -7.08 2.10 1.17
CA TYR A 39 -7.16 1.40 2.47
C TYR A 39 -8.23 2.07 3.34
N HIS A 40 -9.26 1.33 3.77
CA HIS A 40 -10.43 1.83 4.53
C HIS A 40 -10.98 3.18 4.04
N GLY A 41 -11.20 3.30 2.72
CA GLY A 41 -11.75 4.51 2.11
C GLY A 41 -10.77 5.69 2.00
N ARG A 42 -9.50 5.53 2.42
CA ARG A 42 -8.43 6.52 2.23
C ARG A 42 -7.59 6.16 1.01
N ARG A 43 -7.16 7.18 0.27
CA ARG A 43 -6.14 7.05 -0.78
C ARG A 43 -4.77 7.38 -0.18
N LEU A 44 -3.82 6.48 -0.35
CA LEU A 44 -2.46 6.64 0.14
C LEU A 44 -1.49 6.56 -1.03
N ARG A 45 -0.47 7.41 -1.08
CA ARG A 45 0.68 7.25 -1.96
C ARG A 45 1.43 5.99 -1.54
N TYR A 46 1.72 5.12 -2.50
CA TYR A 46 2.56 3.96 -2.19
C TYR A 46 4.03 4.37 -2.11
N ASP A 47 4.59 4.39 -0.90
CA ASP A 47 6.03 4.54 -0.67
C ASP A 47 6.66 3.18 -0.34
N PRO A 48 7.54 2.63 -1.20
CA PRO A 48 8.10 1.28 -1.03
C PRO A 48 9.00 1.16 0.20
N VAL A 49 9.67 2.24 0.61
CA VAL A 49 10.59 2.23 1.75
C VAL A 49 9.81 2.16 3.05
N ALA A 50 8.83 3.05 3.23
CA ALA A 50 7.93 3.07 4.35
C ALA A 50 7.04 1.82 4.37
N ALA A 51 6.62 1.31 3.22
CA ALA A 51 5.83 0.07 3.14
C ALA A 51 6.63 -1.11 3.70
N ASN A 52 7.89 -1.23 3.30
CA ASN A 52 8.78 -2.27 3.82
C ASN A 52 9.06 -2.10 5.32
N ALA A 53 9.10 -0.86 5.82
CA ALA A 53 9.23 -0.60 7.26
C ALA A 53 7.99 -1.08 8.04
N VAL A 54 6.77 -0.87 7.52
CA VAL A 54 5.53 -1.39 8.12
C VAL A 54 5.50 -2.92 8.11
N ILE A 55 5.91 -3.53 6.98
CA ILE A 55 6.01 -5.00 6.85
C ILE A 55 6.96 -5.60 7.88
N LYS A 56 8.09 -4.96 8.13
CA LYS A 56 9.08 -5.40 9.13
C LYS A 56 8.74 -5.01 10.57
N GLY A 57 7.64 -4.28 10.79
CA GLY A 57 7.25 -3.78 12.11
C GLY A 57 8.13 -2.65 12.65
N ALA A 58 8.89 -1.98 11.79
CA ALA A 58 9.73 -0.83 12.13
C ALA A 58 8.99 0.52 11.99
N LEU A 59 7.78 0.51 11.43
CA LEU A 59 6.90 1.67 11.32
C LEU A 59 5.46 1.24 11.60
N ASP A 60 4.77 1.99 12.47
CA ASP A 60 3.36 1.76 12.77
C ASP A 60 2.44 2.14 11.61
N GLU A 61 1.30 1.47 11.54
CA GLU A 61 0.30 1.67 10.47
C GLU A 61 -0.20 3.11 10.42
N ASP A 62 -0.52 3.70 11.57
CA ASP A 62 -1.02 5.07 11.67
C ASP A 62 0.02 6.11 11.18
N ALA A 63 1.29 5.88 11.52
CA ALA A 63 2.40 6.71 11.05
C ALA A 63 2.61 6.60 9.54
N TYR A 64 2.42 5.40 8.95
CA TYR A 64 2.45 5.24 7.50
C TYR A 64 1.29 5.97 6.83
N ILE A 65 0.07 5.80 7.35
CA ILE A 65 -1.13 6.44 6.82
C ILE A 65 -0.98 7.96 6.86
N GLY A 66 -0.58 8.55 8.00
CA GLY A 66 -0.41 9.99 8.14
C GLY A 66 0.64 10.59 7.18
N ARG A 67 1.72 9.86 6.88
CA ARG A 67 2.78 10.33 5.97
C ARG A 67 2.43 10.22 4.50
N ASN A 68 1.55 9.29 4.15
CA ASN A 68 1.27 8.92 2.77
C ASN A 68 -0.17 9.24 2.36
N SER A 69 -0.99 9.79 3.24
CA SER A 69 -2.35 10.21 2.92
C SER A 69 -2.33 11.23 1.77
N LEU A 70 -3.20 11.00 0.79
CA LEU A 70 -3.40 11.86 -0.37
C LEU A 70 -4.71 12.67 -0.23
N GLU A 71 -5.03 13.11 0.99
CA GLU A 71 -6.19 13.98 1.27
C GLU A 71 -6.30 15.14 0.26
#